data_AF-A0AAE3IVF9-F1
#
_entry.id   AF-A0AAE3IVF9-F1
#
_cell.length_a   1.000
_cell.length_b   1.000
_cell.length_c   1.000
_cell.angle_alpha   90.00
_cell.angle_beta   90.00
_cell.angle_gamma   90.00
#
_symmetry.space_group_name_H-M   'P 1'
#
loop_
_entity.id
_entity.type
_entity.pdbx_description
1 polymer ?
#
loop_
_entity_poly.entity_id
_entity_poly.type
_entity_poly.pdbx_seq_one_letter_code
_entity_poly.pdbx_strand_id
1 'polypeptide(L)'
;MFLYDPRTNLSTPTTYKELIGLTGKKLGKVTGYKAGSMPVVMVDSKTLEIIDEFRSAREAGRKCNYSYQAILDRSKNKYPYKNEPYVFMFEKDYIEQYGALEIS
;
A
#
# COMPACT_ATOMS: atom_id res chain seq x y z
N MET A 1 16.60 2.89 2.04
CA MET A 1 15.96 3.21 3.33
C MET A 1 16.87 2.65 4.41
N PHE A 2 17.22 3.44 5.44
CA PHE A 2 18.12 3.01 6.51
C PHE A 2 17.45 3.25 7.86
N LEU A 3 17.55 2.28 8.76
CA LEU A 3 17.13 2.43 10.16
C LEU A 3 18.37 2.78 10.98
N TYR A 4 18.29 3.87 11.74
CA TYR A 4 19.38 4.31 12.62
C TYR A 4 19.16 3.76 14.04
N ASP A 5 20.17 3.08 14.57
CA ASP A 5 20.18 2.63 15.96
C ASP A 5 21.10 3.52 16.82
N PRO A 6 20.55 4.34 17.74
CA PRO A 6 21.34 5.24 18.59
C PRO A 6 22.22 4.51 19.62
N ARG A 7 22.00 3.21 19.88
CA ARG A 7 22.82 2.43 20.82
C ARG A 7 24.16 2.03 20.22
N THR A 8 24.18 1.78 18.93
CA THR A 8 25.36 1.31 18.19
C THR A 8 25.93 2.36 17.24
N ASN A 9 25.21 3.47 17.05
CA ASN A 9 25.58 4.59 16.16
C ASN A 9 25.78 4.13 14.70
N LEU A 10 25.02 3.11 14.29
CA LEU A 10 25.08 2.50 12.97
C LEU A 10 23.74 2.68 12.24
N SER A 11 23.82 2.89 10.92
CA SER A 11 22.65 2.94 10.03
C SER A 11 22.61 1.65 9.21
N THR A 12 21.67 0.76 9.50
CA THR A 12 21.52 -0.50 8.76
C THR A 12 20.54 -0.32 7.60
N PRO A 13 20.81 -0.90 6.42
CA PRO A 13 19.82 -0.97 5.36
C PRO A 13 18.65 -1.80 5.87
N THR A 14 17.45 -1.23 5.84
CA THR A 14 16.25 -1.85 6.41
C THR A 14 15.14 -1.83 5.37
N THR A 15 14.36 -2.89 5.36
CA THR A 15 13.21 -3.04 4.47
C THR A 15 11.92 -2.56 5.12
N TYR A 16 10.93 -2.23 4.29
CA TYR A 16 9.65 -1.72 4.77
C TYR A 16 8.92 -2.70 5.72
N LYS A 17 8.99 -4.01 5.43
CA LYS A 17 8.42 -5.08 6.28
C LYS A 17 8.97 -5.02 7.71
N GLU A 18 10.27 -4.82 7.87
CA GLU A 18 10.92 -4.75 9.18
C GLU A 18 10.50 -3.51 9.98
N LEU A 19 10.32 -2.38 9.30
CA LEU A 19 9.89 -1.12 9.93
C LEU A 19 8.43 -1.18 10.41
N ILE A 20 7.55 -1.87 9.68
CA ILE A 20 6.18 -2.15 10.13
C ILE A 20 6.21 -3.02 11.39
N GLY A 21 7.02 -4.09 11.38
CA GLY A 21 7.17 -4.97 12.54
C GLY A 21 7.68 -4.25 13.79
N LEU A 22 8.58 -3.28 13.62
CA LEU A 22 9.16 -2.50 14.72
C LEU A 22 8.23 -1.40 15.25
N THR A 23 7.53 -0.70 14.36
CA THR A 23 6.75 0.49 14.75
C THR A 23 5.28 0.18 15.03
N GLY A 24 4.78 -0.98 14.59
CA GLY A 24 3.36 -1.34 14.64
C GLY A 24 2.48 -0.43 13.78
N LYS A 25 3.06 0.49 13.01
CA LYS A 25 2.36 1.50 12.22
C LYS A 25 2.39 1.09 10.74
N LYS A 26 1.25 0.63 10.23
CA LYS A 26 0.98 0.53 8.79
C LYS A 26 0.83 1.97 8.23
N LEU A 27 1.56 2.35 7.19
CA LEU A 27 1.63 3.74 6.72
C LEU A 27 0.28 4.29 6.23
N GLY A 28 -0.58 3.44 5.67
CA GLY A 28 -1.92 3.78 5.20
C GLY A 28 -2.79 4.40 6.29
N LYS A 29 -2.77 3.81 7.50
CA LYS A 29 -3.54 4.27 8.68
C LYS A 29 -3.25 5.72 9.08
N VAL A 30 -2.07 6.25 8.77
CA VAL A 30 -1.64 7.57 9.24
C VAL A 30 -1.83 8.66 8.18
N THR A 31 -1.86 8.32 6.90
CA THR A 31 -1.78 9.33 5.82
C THR A 31 -3.09 9.60 5.09
N GLY A 32 -4.05 8.66 5.07
CA GLY A 32 -5.34 8.85 4.39
C GLY A 32 -6.37 9.65 5.17
N TYR A 33 -6.51 9.39 6.47
CA TYR A 33 -7.61 9.94 7.29
C TYR A 33 -7.62 11.49 7.34
N LYS A 34 -6.46 12.14 7.24
CA LYS A 34 -6.32 13.59 7.43
C LYS A 34 -6.40 14.43 6.16
N ALA A 35 -6.31 13.82 4.96
CA ALA A 35 -6.05 14.55 3.73
C ALA A 35 -7.26 14.67 2.77
N GLY A 36 -8.40 14.03 3.06
CA GLY A 36 -9.56 14.01 2.14
C GLY A 36 -9.28 13.32 0.80
N SER A 37 -8.07 12.79 0.59
CA SER A 37 -7.65 12.02 -0.56
C SER A 37 -7.92 10.54 -0.32
N MET A 38 -8.52 9.86 -1.29
CA MET A 38 -8.75 8.41 -1.24
C MET A 38 -7.43 7.67 -1.51
N PRO A 39 -6.85 7.00 -0.49
CA PRO A 39 -5.59 6.27 -0.66
C PRO A 39 -5.81 5.03 -1.52
N VAL A 40 -4.78 4.68 -2.28
CA VAL A 40 -4.79 3.52 -3.18
C VAL A 40 -3.64 2.61 -2.79
N VAL A 41 -3.92 1.32 -2.69
CA VAL A 41 -2.92 0.28 -2.43
C VAL A 41 -2.71 -0.54 -3.70
N MET A 42 -1.47 -0.96 -3.94
CA MET A 42 -1.12 -1.94 -4.96
C MET A 42 -0.85 -3.26 -4.26
N VAL A 43 -1.59 -4.29 -4.67
CA VAL A 43 -1.64 -5.59 -3.99
C VAL A 43 -1.24 -6.66 -4.99
N ASP A 44 -0.45 -7.64 -4.56
CA ASP A 44 -0.12 -8.82 -5.37
C ASP A 44 -1.38 -9.64 -5.66
N SER A 45 -1.61 -9.99 -6.93
CA SER A 45 -2.84 -10.68 -7.32
C SER A 45 -2.93 -12.14 -6.80
N LYS A 46 -1.82 -12.74 -6.36
CA LYS A 46 -1.75 -14.12 -5.87
C LYS A 46 -1.64 -14.20 -4.35
N THR A 47 -0.73 -13.42 -3.76
CA THR A 47 -0.46 -13.47 -2.32
C THR A 47 -1.35 -12.53 -1.52
N LEU A 48 -2.01 -11.58 -2.21
CA LEU A 48 -2.77 -10.50 -1.60
C LEU A 48 -1.92 -9.62 -0.64
N GLU A 49 -0.59 -9.68 -0.75
CA GLU A 49 0.30 -8.80 0.00
C GLU A 49 0.31 -7.39 -0.59
N ILE A 50 0.34 -6.38 0.28
CA ILE A 50 0.54 -4.98 -0.13
C ILE A 50 1.96 -4.84 -0.68
N ILE A 51 2.07 -4.52 -1.97
CA ILE A 51 3.34 -4.22 -2.63
C ILE A 51 3.71 -2.76 -2.40
N ASP A 52 2.75 -1.85 -2.55
CA ASP A 52 2.98 -0.41 -2.37
C ASP A 52 1.71 0.33 -1.95
N GLU A 53 1.88 1.50 -1.33
CA GLU A 53 0.80 2.34 -0.79
C GLU A 53 0.95 3.77 -1.33
N PHE A 54 -0.15 4.33 -1.83
CA PHE A 54 -0.19 5.66 -2.43
C PHE A 54 -1.22 6.53 -1.71
N ARG A 55 -0.90 7.80 -1.50
CA ARG A 55 -1.83 8.74 -0.84
C ARG A 55 -3.05 9.05 -1.70
N SER A 56 -2.96 8.84 -3.01
CA SER A 56 -4.04 9.03 -3.97
C SER A 56 -3.82 8.27 -5.27
N ALA A 57 -4.90 8.09 -6.04
CA ALA A 57 -4.83 7.57 -7.40
C ALA A 57 -3.89 8.39 -8.32
N ARG A 58 -3.77 9.70 -8.10
CA ARG A 58 -2.86 10.56 -8.87
C ARG A 58 -1.39 10.29 -8.56
N GLU A 59 -1.07 9.98 -7.31
CA GLU A 59 0.28 9.58 -6.92
C GLU A 59 0.64 8.20 -7.50
N ALA A 60 -0.29 7.24 -7.41
CA ALA A 60 -0.14 5.92 -8.01
C ALA A 60 0.13 6.02 -9.52
N GLY A 61 -0.65 6.85 -10.24
CA GLY A 61 -0.43 7.06 -11.67
C GLY A 61 0.96 7.61 -12.01
N ARG A 62 1.47 8.56 -11.22
CA ARG A 62 2.81 9.14 -11.41
C ARG A 62 3.93 8.13 -11.15
N LYS A 63 3.79 7.27 -10.15
CA LYS A 63 4.82 6.29 -9.79
C LYS A 63 4.79 5.04 -10.66
N CYS A 64 3.60 4.59 -11.04
CA CYS A 64 3.39 3.35 -11.79
C CYS A 64 3.22 3.59 -13.31
N ASN A 65 3.40 4.82 -13.80
CA ASN A 65 3.20 5.20 -15.21
C ASN A 65 1.80 4.88 -15.76
N TYR A 66 0.76 5.06 -14.93
CA TYR A 66 -0.64 4.95 -15.34
C TYR A 66 -1.32 6.31 -15.41
N SER A 67 -2.30 6.44 -16.30
CA SER A 67 -3.18 7.60 -16.27
C SER A 67 -4.02 7.59 -14.99
N TYR A 68 -4.38 8.78 -14.51
CA TYR A 68 -5.26 8.91 -13.34
C TYR A 68 -6.58 8.14 -13.52
N GLN A 69 -7.18 8.21 -14.71
CA GLN A 69 -8.42 7.48 -15.03
C GLN A 69 -8.20 5.96 -15.02
N ALA A 70 -7.06 5.47 -15.54
CA ALA A 70 -6.76 4.05 -15.52
C ALA A 70 -6.64 3.51 -14.09
N ILE A 71 -6.03 4.27 -13.15
CA ILE A 71 -6.00 3.87 -11.74
C ILE A 71 -7.40 3.85 -11.14
N LEU A 72 -8.23 4.86 -11.40
CA LEU A 72 -9.60 4.88 -10.87
C LEU A 72 -10.45 3.71 -11.40
N ASP A 73 -10.37 3.41 -12.69
CA ASP A 73 -11.12 2.32 -13.31
C ASP A 73 -10.66 0.96 -12.77
N ARG A 74 -9.34 0.81 -12.55
CA ARG A 74 -8.75 -0.37 -11.90
C ARG A 74 -9.20 -0.50 -10.45
N SER A 75 -9.18 0.58 -9.67
CA SER A 75 -9.61 0.58 -8.27
C SER A 75 -11.11 0.34 -8.08
N LYS A 76 -11.94 0.69 -9.08
CA LYS A 76 -13.38 0.38 -9.07
C LYS A 76 -13.68 -1.05 -9.49
N ASN A 77 -12.90 -1.59 -10.42
CA ASN A 77 -13.05 -2.97 -10.86
C ASN A 77 -12.50 -3.92 -9.80
N LYS A 78 -13.40 -4.56 -9.05
CA LYS A 78 -13.09 -5.51 -7.98
C LYS A 78 -12.34 -6.77 -8.43
N TYR A 79 -12.11 -6.94 -9.73
CA TYR A 79 -11.47 -8.12 -10.29
C TYR A 79 -10.18 -7.73 -11.01
N PRO A 80 -9.05 -8.42 -10.72
CA PRO A 80 -7.83 -8.28 -11.49
C PRO A 80 -8.12 -8.48 -12.99
N TYR A 81 -7.47 -7.71 -13.85
CA TYR A 81 -7.31 -8.16 -15.24
C TYR A 81 -6.59 -9.52 -15.20
N LYS A 82 -7.10 -10.51 -15.95
CA LYS A 82 -6.74 -11.94 -15.86
C LYS A 82 -5.24 -12.29 -15.89
N ASN A 83 -4.36 -11.36 -16.28
CA ASN A 83 -2.93 -11.58 -16.44
C ASN A 83 -2.03 -10.56 -15.71
N GLU A 84 -2.57 -9.74 -14.80
CA GLU A 84 -1.74 -8.78 -14.07
C GLU A 84 -1.19 -9.36 -12.77
N PRO A 85 0.12 -9.19 -12.48
CA PRO A 85 0.74 -9.66 -11.25
C PRO A 85 0.31 -8.84 -10.01
N TYR A 86 -0.37 -7.71 -10.22
CA TYR A 86 -0.83 -6.84 -9.16
C TYR A 86 -2.17 -6.17 -9.52
N VAL A 87 -2.87 -5.69 -8.49
CA VAL A 87 -4.16 -4.99 -8.58
C VAL A 87 -4.08 -3.72 -7.77
N PHE A 88 -4.68 -2.64 -8.29
CA PHE A 88 -4.90 -1.42 -7.51
C PHE A 88 -6.25 -1.47 -6.84
N MET A 89 -6.31 -1.18 -5.55
CA MET A 89 -7.55 -1.12 -4.77
C MET A 89 -7.55 0.14 -3.92
N PHE A 90 -8.73 0.67 -3.59
CA PHE A 90 -8.78 1.67 -2.52
C PHE A 90 -8.45 1.02 -1.18
N GLU A 91 -7.72 1.73 -0.33
CA GLU A 91 -7.33 1.22 0.99
C GLU A 91 -8.56 0.76 1.80
N LYS A 92 -9.66 1.52 1.73
CA LYS A 92 -10.92 1.18 2.39
C LYS A 92 -11.48 -0.16 1.92
N ASP A 93 -11.52 -0.38 0.61
CA ASP A 93 -12.04 -1.62 0.01
C ASP A 93 -11.14 -2.80 0.35
N TYR A 94 -9.82 -2.60 0.39
CA TYR A 94 -8.86 -3.63 0.83
C TYR A 94 -9.09 -4.01 2.30
N ILE A 95 -9.28 -3.03 3.19
CA ILE A 95 -9.57 -3.28 4.61
C ILE A 95 -10.92 -3.98 4.78
N GLU A 96 -11.96 -3.57 4.06
CA GLU A 96 -13.27 -4.23 4.11
C GLU A 96 -13.21 -5.67 3.62
N GLN A 97 -12.43 -5.96 2.58
CA GLN A 97 -12.38 -7.27 1.94
C GLN A 97 -11.40 -8.25 2.62
N TYR A 98 -10.29 -7.76 3.16
CA TYR A 98 -9.19 -8.60 3.67
C TYR A 98 -8.73 -8.23 5.09
N GLY A 99 -9.14 -7.08 5.63
CA GLY A 99 -8.75 -6.64 6.97
C GLY A 99 -9.31 -7.50 8.11
N ALA A 100 -10.28 -8.37 7.83
CA ALA A 100 -10.83 -9.32 8.80
C ALA A 100 -9.95 -10.57 9.03
N LEU A 101 -8.94 -10.82 8.17
CA LEU A 101 -8.09 -12.02 8.25
C LEU A 101 -6.92 -11.90 9.24
N GLU A 102 -6.68 -10.74 9.85
CA GLU A 102 -5.59 -10.52 10.82
C GLU A 102 -6.02 -10.66 12.29
N ILE A 103 -7.25 -11.11 12.58
CA ILE A 103 -7.77 -11.25 13.97
C ILE A 103 -8.27 -12.69 14.26
N SER A 104 -7.58 -13.73 13.79
CA SER A 104 -7.91 -15.12 14.14
C SER A 104 -6.69 -15.91 14.54
#